data_AF-N2BKH5-F1
#
_entry.id   AF-N2BKH5-F1
#
_cell.length_a   1.000
_cell.length_b   1.000
_cell.length_c   1.000
_cell.angle_alpha   90.00
_cell.angle_beta   90.00
_cell.angle_gamma   90.00
#
_symmetry.space_group_name_H-M   'P 1'
#
loop_
_entity.id
_entity.type
_entity.pdbx_description
1 polymer ?
#
loop_
_entity_poly.entity_id
_entity_poly.type
_entity_poly.pdbx_seq_one_letter_code
_entity_poly.pdbx_strand_id
1 'polypeptide(L)'
;MQIEVGRVLFAGKVAGFLNPMGEGISAGMESGYCAACAIMEHFDDPQVACEAYRQSAENLKSYMQRQWSLVGGMAGTFREME
;
A
#
# COMPACT_ATOMS: atom_id res chain seq x y z
N MET A 1 -2.36 4.74 6.02
CA MET A 1 -1.54 4.54 4.81
C MET A 1 -1.23 5.91 4.24
N GLN A 2 0.04 6.30 4.23
CA GLN A 2 0.50 7.60 3.73
C GLN A 2 1.50 7.31 2.61
N ILE A 3 1.11 7.60 1.37
CA ILE A 3 1.89 7.21 0.19
C ILE A 3 2.62 8.39 -0.47
N GLU A 4 2.38 9.63 -0.01
CA GLU A 4 3.10 10.80 -0.47
C GLU A 4 3.30 11.88 0.61
N VAL A 5 4.32 12.73 0.40
CA VAL A 5 4.45 14.08 0.97
C VAL A 5 5.03 14.99 -0.10
N GLY A 6 4.27 15.98 -0.55
CA GLY A 6 4.71 16.91 -1.58
C GLY A 6 5.04 16.19 -2.88
N ARG A 7 6.32 16.19 -3.28
CA ARG A 7 6.83 15.52 -4.50
C ARG A 7 7.56 14.21 -4.20
N VAL A 8 7.38 13.66 -3.00
CA VAL A 8 7.99 12.40 -2.57
C VAL A 8 6.91 11.33 -2.48
N LEU A 9 7.09 10.23 -3.22
CA LEU A 9 6.27 9.03 -3.10
C LEU A 9 6.95 8.01 -2.18
N PHE A 10 6.15 7.32 -1.38
CA PHE A 10 6.57 6.23 -0.52
C PHE A 10 6.06 4.90 -1.08
N ALA A 11 6.87 3.84 -0.95
CA ALA A 11 6.52 2.49 -1.36
C ALA A 11 6.87 1.44 -0.28
N GLY A 12 6.16 0.32 -0.30
CA GLY A 12 6.33 -0.78 0.62
C GLY A 12 6.00 -0.43 2.06
N LYS A 13 6.84 -0.89 2.98
CA LYS A 13 6.58 -0.77 4.43
C LYS A 13 6.43 0.69 4.89
N VAL A 14 7.22 1.62 4.34
CA VAL A 14 7.16 3.04 4.73
C VAL A 14 5.85 3.70 4.29
N ALA A 15 5.24 3.21 3.21
CA ALA A 15 3.92 3.64 2.75
C ALA A 15 2.76 3.05 3.59
N GLY A 16 3.06 2.07 4.44
CA GLY A 16 2.07 1.36 5.26
C GLY A 16 1.55 0.06 4.65
N PHE A 17 2.18 -0.47 3.59
CA PHE A 17 1.89 -1.82 3.09
C PHE A 17 2.52 -2.87 4.00
N LEU A 18 1.82 -3.15 5.10
CA LEU A 18 2.23 -4.06 6.15
C LEU A 18 1.43 -5.36 6.03
N ASN A 19 1.93 -6.33 5.28
CA ASN A 19 1.24 -7.60 5.16
C ASN A 19 1.61 -8.55 6.32
N PRO A 20 0.63 -9.06 7.11
CA PRO A 20 0.92 -9.90 8.27
C PRO A 20 1.45 -11.30 7.91
N MET A 21 1.33 -11.73 6.65
CA MET A 21 1.75 -13.06 6.19
C MET A 21 3.22 -13.13 5.74
N GLY A 22 4.03 -12.12 6.06
CA GLY A 22 5.46 -12.08 5.68
C GLY A 22 5.71 -11.61 4.24
N GLU A 23 4.72 -11.02 3.57
CA GLU A 23 4.81 -10.60 2.16
C GLU A 23 5.39 -9.17 1.99
N GLY A 24 6.23 -8.72 2.92
CA GLY A 24 6.76 -7.35 2.92
C GLY A 24 7.59 -7.00 1.68
N ILE A 25 8.36 -7.97 1.15
CA ILE A 25 9.14 -7.80 -0.08
C ILE A 25 8.20 -7.66 -1.28
N SER A 26 7.24 -8.57 -1.43
CA SER A 26 6.26 -8.56 -2.51
C SER A 26 5.46 -7.26 -2.52
N ALA A 27 4.97 -6.84 -1.35
CA ALA A 27 4.25 -5.57 -1.21
C ALA A 27 5.12 -4.36 -1.55
N GLY A 28 6.41 -4.39 -1.21
CA GLY A 28 7.38 -3.38 -1.62
C GLY A 28 7.61 -3.32 -3.13
N MET A 29 7.72 -4.48 -3.78
CA MET A 29 7.88 -4.57 -5.23
C MET A 29 6.63 -4.09 -5.97
N GLU A 30 5.45 -4.56 -5.58
CA GLU A 30 4.19 -4.20 -6.24
C GLU A 30 3.87 -2.71 -6.08
N SER A 31 3.98 -2.17 -4.85
CA SER A 31 3.78 -0.73 -4.64
C SER A 31 4.83 0.15 -5.34
N GLY A 32 6.10 -0.30 -5.38
CA GLY A 32 7.15 0.39 -6.13
C GLY A 32 6.89 0.40 -7.64
N TYR A 33 6.41 -0.73 -8.18
CA TYR A 33 5.96 -0.84 -9.57
C TYR A 33 4.81 0.11 -9.87
N CYS A 34 3.76 0.13 -9.03
CA CYS A 34 2.64 1.06 -9.16
C CYS A 34 3.09 2.52 -9.16
N ALA A 35 3.98 2.90 -8.23
CA ALA A 35 4.52 4.27 -8.16
C ALA A 35 5.33 4.63 -9.42
N ALA A 36 6.16 3.72 -9.91
CA ALA A 36 6.96 3.93 -11.12
C ALA A 36 6.08 4.09 -12.37
N CYS A 37 5.05 3.25 -12.54
CA CYS A 37 4.09 3.36 -13.64
C CYS A 37 3.35 4.70 -13.61
N ALA A 38 2.88 5.11 -12.42
CA ALA A 38 2.16 6.37 -12.28
C ALA A 38 3.03 7.60 -12.60
N ILE A 39 4.30 7.58 -12.19
CA ILE A 39 5.28 8.61 -12.57
C ILE A 39 5.53 8.59 -14.09
N MET A 40 5.68 7.41 -14.69
CA MET A 40 5.95 7.28 -16.13
C MET A 40 4.80 7.81 -16.98
N GLU A 41 3.55 7.60 -16.56
CA GLU A 41 2.34 8.03 -17.29
C GLU A 41 2.01 9.52 -17.07
N HIS A 42 2.38 10.07 -15.91
CA HIS A 42 1.99 11.42 -15.48
C HIS A 42 3.18 12.25 -14.97
N PHE A 43 4.34 12.14 -15.63
CA PHE A 43 5.61 12.73 -15.17
C PHE A 43 5.52 14.24 -14.88
N ASP A 44 4.83 14.98 -15.75
CA ASP A 44 4.71 16.43 -15.67
C ASP A 44 3.65 16.91 -14.67
N ASP A 45 2.77 16.00 -14.23
CA ASP A 45 1.69 16.29 -13.28
C ASP A 45 1.79 15.39 -12.03
N PRO A 46 2.54 15.83 -11.00
CA PRO A 46 2.73 15.07 -9.78
C PRO A 46 1.42 14.77 -9.03
N GLN A 47 0.38 15.60 -9.17
CA GLN A 47 -0.90 15.35 -8.51
C GLN A 47 -1.62 14.18 -9.19
N VAL A 48 -1.65 14.17 -10.52
CA VAL A 48 -2.23 13.06 -11.27
C VAL A 48 -1.42 11.77 -11.09
N ALA A 49 -0.08 11.85 -11.08
CA ALA A 49 0.78 10.70 -10.78
C ALA A 49 0.49 10.13 -9.37
N CYS A 50 0.31 11.00 -8.38
CA CYS A 50 -0.07 10.61 -7.03
C CYS A 50 -1.42 9.89 -6.99
N GLU A 51 -2.45 10.43 -7.66
CA GLU A 51 -3.77 9.81 -7.72
C GLU A 51 -3.74 8.47 -8.46
N ALA A 52 -3.01 8.37 -9.58
CA ALA A 52 -2.83 7.14 -10.33
C ALA A 52 -2.08 6.07 -9.51
N TYR A 53 -1.06 6.45 -8.73
CA TYR A 53 -0.40 5.54 -7.80
C TYR A 53 -1.38 5.05 -6.72
N ARG A 54 -2.15 5.97 -6.12
CA ARG A 54 -3.15 5.63 -5.10
C ARG A 54 -4.16 4.61 -5.60
N GLN A 55 -4.69 4.84 -6.81
CA GLN A 55 -5.70 3.97 -7.43
C GLN A 55 -5.11 2.60 -7.78
N SER A 56 -3.95 2.57 -8.42
CA SER A 56 -3.30 1.31 -8.82
C SER A 56 -2.91 0.43 -7.63
N ALA A 57 -2.53 1.04 -6.50
CA ALA A 57 -2.18 0.31 -5.28
C ALA A 57 -3.38 -0.07 -4.38
N GLU A 58 -4.62 0.29 -4.75
CA GLU A 58 -5.81 0.02 -3.92
C GLU A 58 -6.08 -1.49 -3.78
N ASN A 59 -5.76 -2.29 -4.80
CA ASN A 59 -5.89 -3.75 -4.73
C ASN A 59 -4.95 -4.35 -3.68
N LEU A 60 -3.68 -3.91 -3.68
CA LEU A 60 -2.68 -4.33 -2.70
C LEU A 60 -3.10 -3.94 -1.27
N LYS A 61 -3.59 -2.72 -1.10
CA LYS A 61 -4.12 -2.24 0.19
C LYS A 61 -5.34 -3.06 0.65
N SER A 62 -6.29 -3.33 -0.25
CA SER A 62 -7.48 -4.13 0.06
C SER A 62 -7.11 -5.57 0.44
N TYR A 63 -6.13 -6.16 -0.25
CA TYR A 63 -5.59 -7.48 0.08
C TYR A 63 -4.97 -7.51 1.47
N MET A 64 -4.10 -6.55 1.77
CA MET A 64 -3.51 -6.39 3.10
C MET A 64 -4.57 -6.26 4.19
N GLN A 65 -5.61 -5.45 3.99
CA GLN A 65 -6.71 -5.27 4.96
C GLN A 65 -7.45 -6.58 5.24
N ARG A 66 -7.73 -7.38 4.21
CA ARG A 66 -8.37 -8.70 4.38
C ARG A 66 -7.49 -9.65 5.20
N GLN A 67 -6.19 -9.64 4.98
CA GLN A 67 -5.29 -10.49 5.74
C GLN A 67 -5.18 -10.06 7.22
N TRP A 68 -5.17 -8.76 7.50
CA TRP A 68 -5.27 -8.28 8.88
C TRP A 68 -6.58 -8.67 9.53
N SER A 69 -7.70 -8.57 8.83
CA SER A 69 -9.01 -8.99 9.33
C SER A 69 -9.02 -10.49 9.65
N LEU A 70 -8.46 -11.33 8.77
CA LEU A 70 -8.34 -12.77 8.99
C LEU A 70 -7.47 -13.08 10.23
N VAL A 71 -6.27 -12.49 10.31
CA VAL A 71 -5.34 -12.74 11.42
C VAL A 71 -5.92 -12.22 12.74
N GLY A 72 -6.56 -11.05 12.72
CA GLY A 72 -7.24 -10.48 13.89
C GLY A 72 -8.40 -11.36 14.39
N GLY A 73 -9.16 -11.97 13.47
CA GLY A 73 -10.23 -12.91 13.83
C GLY A 73 -9.74 -14.25 14.38
N MET A 74 -8.53 -14.69 13.99
CA MET A 74 -7.94 -15.97 14.44
C MET A 74 -7.16 -15.85 15.74
N ALA A 75 -6.50 -14.72 15.97
CA ALA A 75 -5.72 -14.50 17.17
C ALA A 75 -6.62 -13.96 18.30
N GLY A 76 -6.85 -14.79 19.34
CA GLY A 76 -7.68 -14.43 20.49
C GLY A 76 -7.26 -13.14 21.23
N THR A 77 -6.02 -12.68 21.02
CA THR A 77 -5.47 -11.41 21.51
C THR A 77 -6.06 -10.16 20.86
N PHE A 78 -6.73 -10.25 19.71
CA PHE A 78 -7.28 -9.09 18.99
C PHE A 78 -8.81 -9.02 19.01
N ARG A 79 -9.46 -9.89 19.79
CA ARG A 79 -10.92 -9.95 19.95
C ARG A 79 -11.54 -8.68 20.57
N GLU A 80 -10.73 -7.85 21.21
CA GLU A 80 -11.16 -6.60 21.88
C GLU A 80 -10.99 -5.35 20.99
N MET A 81 -10.55 -5.51 19.73
CA MET A 81 -10.34 -4.41 18.78
C MET A 81 -11.47 -4.26 17.74
N GLU A 82 -12.66 -4.83 18.03
CA GLU A 82 -13.91 -4.54 17.29
C GLU A 82 -14.53 -3.19 17.70
#